data_AF-M2ZX38-F1
#
_entry.id   AF-M2ZX38-F1
#
_cell.length_a   1.000
_cell.length_b   1.000
_cell.length_c   1.000
_cell.angle_alpha   90.00
_cell.angle_beta   90.00
_cell.angle_gamma   90.00
#
_symmetry.space_group_name_H-M   'P 1'
#
loop_
_entity.id
_entity.type
_entity.pdbx_description
1 polymer ?
#
loop_
_entity_poly.entity_id
_entity_poly.type
_entity_poly.pdbx_seq_one_letter_code
_entity_poly.pdbx_strand_id
1 'polypeptide(L)'
;MSSTNQPRQVSEEEFFRQLGLDSDNEAHMRIYAAAKAEVAEGYRRLGGNGTAVQENAFRQEVRTIYESASPATKMVYDRGLTSNVEDNWVIRWLLWQAISLPNGS
;
A
#
# COMPACT_ATOMS: atom_id res chain seq x y z
N MET A 1 8.19 -13.78 20.36
CA MET A 1 8.24 -13.57 18.90
C MET A 1 7.50 -12.28 18.62
N SER A 2 8.18 -11.15 18.72
CA SER A 2 7.56 -9.82 18.69
C SER A 2 8.32 -8.96 17.72
N SER A 3 7.97 -9.06 16.45
CA SER A 3 8.38 -8.10 15.43
C SER A 3 7.12 -7.60 14.76
N THR A 4 6.38 -6.77 15.49
CA THR A 4 5.38 -5.86 14.92
C THR A 4 6.16 -4.86 14.09
N ASN A 5 6.61 -5.30 12.90
CA ASN A 5 7.25 -4.41 11.94
C ASN A 5 6.17 -3.40 11.57
N GLN A 6 6.28 -2.19 12.11
CA GLN A 6 5.34 -1.13 11.76
C GLN A 6 5.42 -0.99 10.24
N PRO A 7 4.30 -1.02 9.51
CA PRO A 7 4.31 -0.94 8.04
C PRO A 7 4.93 0.35 7.49
N ARG A 8 5.40 1.27 8.35
CA ARG A 8 6.15 2.46 7.95
C ARG A 8 7.65 2.22 7.69
N GLN A 9 8.25 1.16 8.25
CA GLN A 9 9.71 0.97 8.25
C GLN A 9 10.21 -0.16 7.35
N VAL A 10 9.31 -0.91 6.72
CA VAL A 10 9.66 -2.00 5.82
C VAL A 10 10.26 -1.42 4.54
N SER A 11 11.44 -1.88 4.11
CA SER A 11 12.05 -1.48 2.83
C SER A 11 11.29 -2.08 1.64
N GLU A 12 11.47 -1.54 0.43
CA GLU A 12 10.84 -2.08 -0.77
C GLU A 12 11.24 -3.56 -1.01
N GLU A 13 12.51 -3.92 -0.81
CA GLU A 13 12.99 -5.30 -0.90
C GLU A 13 12.30 -6.24 0.09
N GLU A 14 12.18 -5.82 1.36
CA GLU A 14 11.53 -6.62 2.39
C GLU A 14 10.02 -6.74 2.15
N PHE A 15 9.39 -5.69 1.60
CA PHE A 15 7.99 -5.71 1.16
C PHE A 15 7.78 -6.74 0.05
N PHE A 16 8.65 -6.74 -0.96
CA PHE A 16 8.61 -7.73 -2.05
C PHE A 16 8.79 -9.15 -1.51
N ARG A 17 9.77 -9.35 -0.63
CA ARG A 17 10.05 -10.64 0.03
C ARG A 17 8.84 -11.17 0.80
N GLN A 18 8.19 -10.32 1.61
CA GLN A 18 7.00 -10.71 2.38
C GLN A 18 5.80 -11.06 1.50
N LEU A 19 5.70 -10.44 0.33
CA LEU A 19 4.64 -10.72 -0.63
C LEU A 19 4.98 -11.82 -1.63
N GLY A 20 6.21 -12.33 -1.65
CA GLY A 20 6.68 -13.24 -2.69
C GLY A 20 6.66 -12.60 -4.08
N LEU A 21 6.81 -11.28 -4.15
CA LEU A 21 7.05 -10.55 -5.39
C LEU A 21 8.55 -10.57 -5.70
N ASP A 22 8.87 -10.45 -6.98
CA ASP A 22 10.23 -10.53 -7.49
C ASP A 22 10.45 -9.30 -8.37
N SER A 23 11.48 -8.51 -8.06
CA SER A 23 11.81 -7.28 -8.78
C SER A 23 12.35 -7.53 -10.18
N ASP A 24 12.92 -8.72 -10.42
CA ASP A 24 13.42 -9.13 -11.73
C ASP A 24 12.30 -9.72 -12.61
N ASN A 25 11.13 -9.99 -12.03
CA ASN A 25 9.96 -10.48 -12.75
C ASN A 25 9.08 -9.32 -13.25
N GLU A 26 9.05 -9.15 -14.57
CA GLU A 26 8.28 -8.09 -15.23
C GLU A 26 6.78 -8.11 -14.86
N ALA A 27 6.17 -9.29 -14.71
CA ALA A 27 4.77 -9.40 -14.34
C ALA A 27 4.53 -8.91 -12.90
N HIS A 28 5.42 -9.27 -11.97
CA HIS A 28 5.36 -8.79 -10.58
C HIS A 28 5.56 -7.27 -10.52
N MET A 29 6.50 -6.73 -11.30
CA MET A 29 6.73 -5.29 -11.39
C MET A 29 5.54 -4.53 -12.01
N ARG A 30 4.84 -5.10 -12.98
CA ARG A 30 3.59 -4.53 -13.52
C ARG A 30 2.49 -4.47 -12.47
N ILE A 31 2.33 -5.53 -11.67
CA ILE A 31 1.35 -5.54 -10.57
C ILE A 31 1.73 -4.50 -9.52
N TYR A 32 3.02 -4.40 -9.18
CA TYR A 32 3.51 -3.40 -8.23
C TYR A 32 3.29 -1.96 -8.72
N ALA A 33 3.55 -1.68 -9.99
CA ALA A 33 3.30 -0.39 -10.61
C ALA A 33 1.79 -0.04 -10.61
N ALA A 34 0.92 -1.02 -10.92
CA ALA A 34 -0.53 -0.84 -10.83
C ALA A 34 -0.97 -0.53 -9.40
N ALA A 35 -0.44 -1.25 -8.40
CA ALA A 35 -0.73 -1.00 -6.99
C ALA A 35 -0.28 0.40 -6.55
N LYS A 36 0.88 0.87 -7.02
CA LYS A 36 1.35 2.25 -6.79
C LYS A 36 0.40 3.28 -7.41
N ALA A 37 -0.14 3.02 -8.61
CA ALA A 37 -1.09 3.92 -9.27
C ALA A 37 -2.43 4.01 -8.51
N GLU A 38 -3.02 2.87 -8.13
CA GLU A 38 -4.27 2.82 -7.34
C GLU A 38 -4.13 3.58 -6.02
N VAL A 39 -2.98 3.43 -5.36
CA VAL A 39 -2.66 4.13 -4.12
C VAL A 39 -2.41 5.62 -4.33
N ALA A 40 -1.78 6.02 -5.44
CA ALA A 40 -1.60 7.43 -5.77
C ALA A 40 -2.94 8.14 -5.97
N GLU A 41 -3.93 7.47 -6.58
CA GLU A 41 -5.30 7.99 -6.65
C GLU A 41 -5.93 8.14 -5.26
N GLY A 42 -5.73 7.17 -4.37
CA GLY A 42 -6.19 7.27 -2.98
C GLY A 42 -5.52 8.39 -2.19
N TYR A 43 -4.22 8.58 -2.38
CA TYR A 43 -3.48 9.70 -1.77
C TYR A 43 -4.00 11.07 -2.25
N ARG A 44 -4.36 11.19 -3.53
CA ARG A 44 -5.01 12.40 -4.06
C ARG A 44 -6.37 12.65 -3.40
N ARG A 45 -7.17 11.62 -3.13
CA ARG A 45 -8.45 11.74 -2.39
C ARG A 45 -8.26 12.16 -0.94
N LEU A 46 -7.19 11.68 -0.29
CA LEU A 46 -6.80 12.11 1.07
C LEU A 46 -6.35 13.58 1.15
N GLY A 47 -6.29 14.28 0.02
CA GLY A 47 -6.07 15.73 -0.04
C GLY A 47 -4.66 16.13 -0.43
N GLY A 48 -3.77 15.19 -0.80
CA GLY A 48 -2.47 15.42 -1.49
C GLY A 48 -1.46 16.37 -0.83
N ASN A 49 -1.80 17.02 0.29
CA ASN A 49 -1.13 18.21 0.82
C ASN A 49 -0.49 17.99 2.19
N GLY A 50 -0.25 16.73 2.59
CA GLY A 50 0.59 16.39 3.75
C GLY A 50 0.11 16.88 5.12
N THR A 51 -1.07 17.48 5.24
CA THR A 51 -1.66 17.81 6.54
C THR A 51 -2.11 16.54 7.24
N ALA A 52 -1.83 16.41 8.54
CA ALA A 52 -2.16 15.28 9.40
C ALA A 52 -3.42 14.53 8.95
N VAL A 53 -3.23 13.48 8.12
CA VAL A 53 -4.34 12.66 7.64
C VAL A 53 -4.94 12.03 8.89
N GLN A 54 -6.20 12.35 9.17
CA GLN A 54 -6.90 11.75 10.30
C GLN A 54 -6.89 10.23 10.11
N GLU A 55 -6.59 9.46 11.15
CA GLU A 55 -6.53 8.00 11.08
C GLU A 55 -7.83 7.40 10.51
N ASN A 56 -9.00 8.04 10.74
CA ASN A 56 -10.26 7.61 10.17
C ASN A 56 -10.30 7.78 8.64
N ALA A 57 -9.84 8.93 8.12
CA ALA A 57 -9.72 9.14 6.68
C ALA A 57 -8.74 8.14 6.05
N PHE A 58 -7.62 7.85 6.73
CA PHE A 58 -6.65 6.86 6.28
C PHE A 58 -7.26 5.45 6.22
N ARG A 59 -7.97 5.02 7.26
CA ARG A 59 -8.66 3.72 7.31
C ARG A 59 -9.74 3.60 6.23
N GLN A 60 -10.52 4.66 6.03
CA GLN A 60 -11.53 4.69 4.99
C GLN A 60 -10.89 4.58 3.60
N GLU A 61 -9.77 5.26 3.37
CA GLU A 61 -9.06 5.16 2.09
C GLU A 61 -8.46 3.77 1.86
N VAL A 62 -7.93 3.12 2.90
CA VAL A 62 -7.46 1.73 2.80
C VAL A 62 -8.60 0.80 2.34
N ARG A 63 -9.80 0.96 2.90
CA ARG A 63 -10.99 0.22 2.45
C ARG A 63 -11.33 0.55 1.00
N THR A 64 -11.38 1.84 0.63
CA THR A 64 -11.72 2.27 -0.73
C THR A 64 -10.78 1.68 -1.76
N ILE A 65 -9.46 1.74 -1.53
CA ILE A 65 -8.45 1.15 -2.42
C ILE A 65 -8.68 -0.36 -2.55
N TYR A 66 -8.91 -1.07 -1.44
CA TYR A 66 -9.13 -2.52 -1.48
C TYR A 66 -10.39 -2.89 -2.28
N GLU A 67 -11.48 -2.15 -2.11
CA GLU A 67 -12.76 -2.41 -2.78
C GLU A 67 -12.72 -2.07 -4.28
N SER A 68 -12.00 -1.01 -4.67
CA SER A 68 -11.86 -0.60 -6.07
C SER A 68 -10.66 -1.23 -6.80
N ALA A 69 -9.83 -2.00 -6.11
CA ALA A 69 -8.64 -2.62 -6.67
C ALA A 69 -8.95 -3.51 -7.88
N SER A 70 -8.08 -3.48 -8.88
CA SER A 70 -8.12 -4.44 -9.97
C SER A 70 -7.96 -5.89 -9.45
N PRO A 71 -8.48 -6.91 -10.17
CA PRO A 71 -8.29 -8.30 -9.75
C PRO A 71 -6.82 -8.69 -9.53
N ALA A 72 -5.90 -8.13 -10.32
CA ALA A 72 -4.48 -8.41 -10.23
C ALA A 72 -3.82 -7.84 -8.97
N THR A 73 -4.13 -6.59 -8.62
CA THR A 73 -3.61 -5.94 -7.39
C THR A 73 -4.31 -6.48 -6.14
N LYS A 74 -5.59 -6.86 -6.27
CA LYS A 74 -6.35 -7.49 -5.18
C LYS A 74 -5.70 -8.78 -4.69
N MET A 75 -5.17 -9.62 -5.58
CA MET A 75 -4.39 -10.81 -5.19
C MET A 75 -3.18 -10.48 -4.31
N VAL A 76 -2.58 -9.30 -4.47
CA VAL A 76 -1.46 -8.83 -3.63
C VAL A 76 -1.99 -8.28 -2.31
N TYR A 77 -3.07 -7.50 -2.34
CA TYR A 77 -3.69 -6.96 -1.13
C TYR A 77 -4.28 -8.04 -0.23
N ASP A 78 -4.76 -9.15 -0.78
CA ASP A 78 -5.29 -10.28 -0.02
C ASP A 78 -4.21 -10.90 0.89
N ARG A 79 -2.92 -10.84 0.50
CA ARG A 79 -1.80 -11.27 1.36
C ARG A 79 -1.60 -10.38 2.59
N GLY A 80 -2.10 -9.16 2.52
CA GLY A 80 -2.08 -8.18 3.60
C GLY A 80 -3.33 -8.16 4.48
N LEU A 81 -4.35 -8.95 4.12
CA LEU A 81 -5.64 -8.92 4.79
C LEU A 81 -5.54 -9.49 6.20
N THR A 82 -6.11 -8.78 7.17
CA THR A 82 -6.28 -9.24 8.55
C THR A 82 -7.78 -9.39 8.86
N SER A 83 -8.18 -9.41 10.13
CA SER A 83 -9.59 -9.37 10.52
C SER A 83 -10.33 -8.12 10.06
N ASN A 84 -9.62 -7.02 9.77
CA ASN A 84 -10.20 -5.78 9.25
C ASN A 84 -9.43 -5.32 8.00
N VAL A 85 -10.16 -5.00 6.93
CA VAL A 85 -9.59 -4.47 5.68
C VAL A 85 -8.84 -3.17 5.92
N GLU A 86 -9.29 -2.33 6.86
CA GLU A 86 -8.66 -1.05 7.21
C GLU A 86 -7.24 -1.21 7.78
N ASP A 87 -6.92 -2.40 8.29
CA ASP A 87 -5.62 -2.77 8.84
C ASP A 87 -4.75 -3.50 7.81
N ASN A 88 -5.15 -3.54 6.53
CA ASN A 88 -4.39 -4.18 5.47
C ASN A 88 -2.98 -3.57 5.36
N TRP A 89 -1.97 -4.29 5.83
CA TRP A 89 -0.63 -3.74 5.99
C TRP A 89 0.03 -3.40 4.66
N VAL A 90 -0.39 -4.05 3.56
CA VAL A 90 0.14 -3.82 2.20
C VAL A 90 -0.31 -2.48 1.67
N ILE A 91 -1.62 -2.22 1.70
CA ILE A 91 -2.19 -0.95 1.24
C ILE A 91 -1.70 0.19 2.14
N ARG A 92 -1.66 -0.03 3.45
CA ARG A 92 -1.12 0.94 4.41
C ARG A 92 0.34 1.27 4.11
N TRP A 93 1.18 0.26 3.86
CA TRP A 93 2.59 0.46 3.50
C TRP A 93 2.72 1.31 2.22
N LEU A 94 1.99 0.98 1.16
CA LEU A 94 2.02 1.74 -0.10
C LEU A 94 1.56 3.19 0.09
N LEU A 95 0.48 3.42 0.82
CA LEU A 95 0.00 4.77 1.15
C LEU A 95 1.06 5.56 1.92
N TRP A 96 1.74 4.93 2.89
CA TRP A 96 2.84 5.56 3.61
C TRP A 96 4.00 5.93 2.70
N GLN A 97 4.36 5.08 1.73
CA GLN A 97 5.40 5.41 0.74
C GLN A 97 4.98 6.63 -0.11
N ALA A 98 3.74 6.67 -0.58
CA ALA A 98 3.22 7.80 -1.36
C ALA A 98 3.22 9.13 -0.57
N ILE A 99 2.90 9.08 0.73
CA ILE A 99 2.95 10.25 1.62
C ILE A 99 4.39 10.68 1.92
N SER A 100 5.28 9.71 2.13
CA SER A 100 6.67 9.96 2.57
C SER A 100 7.63 10.32 1.45
N LEU A 101 7.24 10.10 0.18
CA LEU A 101 7.95 10.52 -1.01
C LEU A 101 7.22 11.72 -1.68
N PRO A 102 7.20 12.91 -1.05
CA PRO A 102 6.45 14.04 -1.59
C PRO A 102 7.04 14.61 -2.88
N ASN A 103 8.26 14.23 -3.31
CA ASN A 103 8.87 14.72 -4.55
C ASN A 103 9.94 13.76 -5.13
N GLY A 104 9.69 13.25 -6.32
CA GLY A 104 10.70 13.07 -7.39
C GLY A 104 11.53 11.79 -7.41
N SER A 105 11.26 10.94 -8.40
CA SER A 105 12.28 10.43 -9.33
C SER A 105 11.66 10.32 -10.72
#